data_AF-A0A925N1Z5-F1
#
_entry.id   AF-A0A925N1Z5-F1
#
_cell.length_a   1.000
_cell.length_b   1.000
_cell.length_c   1.000
_cell.angle_alpha   90.00
_cell.angle_beta   90.00
_cell.angle_gamma   90.00
#
_symmetry.space_group_name_H-M   'P 1'
#
loop_
_entity.id
_entity.type
_entity.pdbx_description
1 polymer ?
#
loop_
_entity_poly.entity_id
_entity_poly.type
_entity_poly.pdbx_seq_one_letter_code
_entity_poly.pdbx_strand_id
1 'polypeptide(L)'
;MLTLFRSMLFALSLTFATSATALAPDPAKTQAYIDHAWTTLTRAVDDCSALKDDKVTTRPVLYLPAELPRSARIDDIAKRCNVDIRVLPHPIRQVGDFNPRSLPQQGLLYLPNPYVVPGGFFNEMYGWDSYFIILGLVADGRAALARDMVDNFLFQVQYYGGVLNANRTYYLTRSQPPFLGEMIRAVL
;
A
#
# COMPACT_ATOMS: atom_id res chain seq x y z
N MET A 1 30.20 -68.88 30.81
CA MET A 1 30.69 -68.83 29.42
C MET A 1 30.09 -67.58 28.78
N LEU A 2 30.73 -66.42 28.96
CA LEU A 2 31.57 -65.70 27.99
C LEU A 2 30.74 -65.05 26.85
N THR A 3 30.36 -63.76 27.02
CA THR A 3 30.83 -62.55 26.27
C THR A 3 30.33 -62.50 24.81
N LEU A 4 29.75 -61.41 24.28
CA LEU A 4 30.35 -60.08 24.16
C LEU A 4 29.32 -58.94 24.23
N PHE A 5 29.64 -57.97 25.08
CA PHE A 5 29.14 -56.60 25.13
C PHE A 5 29.44 -55.85 23.81
N ARG A 6 28.45 -55.18 23.23
CA ARG A 6 28.67 -54.06 22.30
C ARG A 6 28.34 -52.76 23.06
N SER A 7 29.36 -52.17 23.67
CA SER A 7 29.25 -50.93 24.42
C SER A 7 29.04 -49.74 23.49
N MET A 8 28.08 -48.90 23.87
CA MET A 8 27.80 -47.56 23.34
C MET A 8 29.05 -46.68 23.34
N LEU A 9 29.27 -45.95 22.24
CA LEU A 9 30.07 -44.73 22.22
C LEU A 9 29.36 -43.74 21.29
N PHE A 10 28.33 -43.09 21.83
CA PHE A 10 27.83 -41.84 21.28
C PHE A 10 28.53 -40.73 22.06
N ALA A 11 29.56 -40.13 21.44
CA ALA A 11 30.19 -38.93 21.98
C ALA A 11 29.17 -37.79 21.90
N LEU A 12 28.64 -37.40 23.06
CA LEU A 12 27.74 -36.26 23.18
C LEU A 12 28.60 -34.99 23.15
N SER A 13 28.84 -34.46 21.95
CA SER A 13 29.39 -33.11 21.78
C SER A 13 28.33 -32.10 22.22
N LEU A 14 28.38 -31.66 23.49
CA LEU A 14 27.69 -30.46 23.93
C LEU A 14 28.36 -29.26 23.26
N THR A 15 27.81 -28.83 22.13
CA THR A 15 28.01 -27.48 21.62
C THR A 15 27.33 -26.52 22.59
N PHE A 16 28.14 -25.77 23.35
CA PHE A 16 27.64 -24.60 24.06
C PHE A 16 27.21 -23.57 23.02
N ALA A 17 25.91 -23.53 22.72
CA ALA A 17 25.31 -22.43 21.99
C ALA A 17 25.35 -21.20 22.92
N THR A 18 26.26 -20.27 22.67
CA THR A 18 26.21 -18.94 23.29
C THR A 18 24.94 -18.27 22.80
N SER A 19 23.94 -18.18 23.68
CA SER A 19 22.74 -17.40 23.41
C SER A 19 23.15 -15.93 23.34
N ALA A 20 23.32 -15.40 22.14
CA ALA A 20 23.42 -13.97 21.94
C ALA A 20 22.12 -13.34 22.45
N THR A 21 22.20 -12.65 23.58
CA THR A 21 21.10 -11.82 24.08
C THR A 21 20.95 -10.67 23.10
N ALA A 22 19.87 -10.68 22.32
CA ALA A 22 19.53 -9.55 21.48
C ALA A 22 19.40 -8.30 22.38
N LEU A 23 20.07 -7.20 22.00
CA LEU A 23 19.90 -5.93 22.71
C LEU A 23 18.41 -5.58 22.70
N ALA A 24 17.88 -5.18 23.85
CA ALA A 24 16.53 -4.63 23.92
C ALA A 24 16.45 -3.37 23.03
N PRO A 25 15.40 -3.24 22.19
CA PRO A 25 15.25 -2.07 21.34
C PRO A 25 15.06 -0.80 22.18
N ASP A 26 15.64 0.30 21.72
CA ASP A 26 15.50 1.63 22.34
C ASP A 26 14.12 2.22 21.95
N PRO A 27 13.19 2.42 22.91
CA PRO A 27 11.85 2.89 22.60
C PRO A 27 11.84 4.28 21.95
N ALA A 28 12.74 5.18 22.36
CA ALA A 28 12.77 6.55 21.84
C ALA A 28 13.26 6.57 20.38
N LYS A 29 14.28 5.77 20.06
CA LYS A 29 14.73 5.60 18.66
C LYS A 29 13.66 4.94 17.80
N THR A 30 12.92 3.98 18.36
CA THR A 30 11.84 3.30 17.65
C THR A 30 10.70 4.28 17.32
N GLN A 31 10.28 5.10 18.28
CA GLN A 31 9.26 6.13 18.04
C GLN A 31 9.73 7.15 17.00
N ALA A 32 10.96 7.66 17.12
CA ALA A 32 11.52 8.61 16.16
C ALA A 32 11.59 8.04 14.72
N TYR A 33 11.88 6.75 14.58
CA TYR A 33 11.83 6.05 13.29
C TYR A 33 10.40 6.02 12.72
N ILE A 34 9.41 5.67 13.54
CA ILE A 34 7.98 5.62 13.13
C ILE A 34 7.51 7.02 12.69
N ASP A 35 7.81 8.05 13.48
CA ASP A 35 7.44 9.44 13.16
C ASP A 35 8.02 9.92 11.84
N HIS A 36 9.27 9.55 11.56
CA HIS A 36 9.92 9.84 10.30
C HIS A 36 9.29 9.03 9.14
N ALA A 37 8.99 7.75 9.39
CA ALA A 37 8.44 6.85 8.39
C ALA A 37 7.09 7.33 7.84
N TRP A 38 6.22 7.95 8.65
CA TRP A 38 4.96 8.51 8.15
C TRP A 38 5.17 9.50 7.02
N THR A 39 6.19 10.35 7.12
CA THR A 39 6.52 11.31 6.06
C THR A 39 7.07 10.60 4.83
N THR A 40 8.02 9.68 5.04
CA THR A 40 8.69 8.97 3.95
C THR A 40 7.78 8.00 3.19
N LEU A 41 6.72 7.50 3.83
CA LEU A 41 5.74 6.57 3.24
C LEU A 41 4.49 7.28 2.71
N THR A 42 4.35 8.60 2.92
CA THR A 42 3.23 9.36 2.34
C THR A 42 3.46 9.56 0.84
N ARG A 43 2.42 9.35 0.06
CA ARG A 43 2.33 9.61 -1.38
C ARG A 43 1.11 10.49 -1.65
N ALA A 44 1.14 11.16 -2.79
CA ALA A 44 0.02 11.94 -3.30
C ALA A 44 0.05 11.95 -4.82
N VAL A 45 -1.08 12.29 -5.46
CA VAL A 45 -1.17 12.32 -6.92
C VAL A 45 -0.27 13.37 -7.58
N ASP A 46 0.15 14.39 -6.83
CA ASP A 46 1.10 15.41 -7.25
C ASP A 46 2.56 15.10 -6.89
N ASP A 47 2.82 13.97 -6.23
CA ASP A 47 4.15 13.38 -6.07
C ASP A 47 4.48 12.53 -7.30
N CYS A 48 5.39 13.03 -8.14
CA CYS A 48 5.76 12.35 -9.38
C CYS A 48 6.39 10.97 -9.15
N SER A 49 6.98 10.72 -7.97
CA SER A 49 7.55 9.41 -7.63
C SER A 49 6.46 8.35 -7.44
N ALA A 50 5.30 8.75 -6.91
CA ALA A 50 4.13 7.88 -6.73
C ALA A 50 3.53 7.39 -8.06
N LEU A 51 3.69 8.16 -9.13
CA LEU A 51 3.11 7.84 -10.45
C LEU A 51 3.88 6.70 -11.15
N LYS A 52 5.16 6.52 -10.83
CA LYS A 52 6.02 5.49 -11.42
C LYS A 52 5.61 4.10 -10.94
N ASP A 53 5.72 3.13 -11.83
CA ASP A 53 5.59 1.71 -11.52
C ASP A 53 6.85 1.00 -12.00
N ASP A 54 7.73 0.61 -11.08
CA ASP A 54 8.98 -0.09 -11.42
C ASP A 54 8.74 -1.46 -12.06
N LYS A 55 7.49 -1.97 -12.02
CA LYS A 55 7.08 -3.22 -12.67
C LYS A 55 6.89 -3.05 -14.17
N VAL A 56 6.88 -1.83 -14.71
CA VAL A 56 6.73 -1.54 -16.14
C VAL A 56 7.76 -0.52 -16.64
N THR A 57 8.20 -0.66 -17.89
CA THR A 57 9.24 0.19 -18.49
C THR A 57 8.67 1.36 -19.30
N THR A 58 7.35 1.50 -19.35
CA THR A 58 6.67 2.51 -20.16
C THR A 58 6.50 3.83 -19.41
N ARG A 59 6.19 4.89 -20.15
CA ARG A 59 5.83 6.19 -19.56
C ARG A 59 4.67 6.01 -18.57
N PRO A 60 4.73 6.58 -17.35
CA PRO A 60 3.64 6.46 -16.40
C PRO A 60 2.30 6.94 -16.97
N VAL A 61 1.22 6.24 -16.61
CA VAL A 61 -0.15 6.62 -16.95
C VAL A 61 -0.95 6.82 -15.67
N LEU A 62 -1.68 7.92 -15.59
CA LEU A 62 -2.67 8.20 -14.55
C LEU A 62 -4.07 8.13 -15.17
N TYR A 63 -4.89 7.23 -14.66
CA TYR A 63 -6.26 7.02 -15.09
C TYR A 63 -7.24 7.80 -14.20
N LEU A 64 -8.04 8.66 -14.82
CA LEU A 64 -9.19 9.29 -14.20
C LEU A 64 -10.44 8.40 -14.36
N PRO A 65 -11.36 8.40 -13.39
CA PRO A 65 -12.69 7.83 -13.57
C PRO A 65 -13.41 8.42 -14.79
N ALA A 66 -14.27 7.61 -15.42
CA ALA A 66 -15.03 8.03 -16.60
C ALA A 66 -15.90 9.28 -16.36
N GLU A 67 -16.42 9.41 -15.15
CA GLU A 67 -17.33 10.49 -14.74
C GLU A 67 -16.60 11.64 -14.03
N LEU A 68 -15.27 11.59 -13.89
CA LEU A 68 -14.50 12.65 -13.24
C LEU A 68 -14.02 13.68 -14.29
N PRO A 69 -14.42 14.96 -14.17
CA PRO A 69 -13.95 15.98 -15.09
C PRO A 69 -12.45 16.23 -14.90
N ARG A 70 -11.75 16.37 -16.03
CA ARG A 70 -10.34 16.78 -16.04
C ARG A 70 -10.23 18.23 -15.58
N SER A 71 -9.41 18.48 -14.57
CA SER A 71 -9.19 19.81 -13.99
C SER A 71 -7.83 20.39 -14.36
N ALA A 72 -7.66 21.71 -14.22
CA ALA A 72 -6.37 22.37 -14.43
C ALA A 72 -5.25 21.77 -13.56
N ARG A 73 -5.56 21.37 -12.32
CA ARG A 73 -4.61 20.68 -11.43
C ARG A 73 -4.08 19.38 -12.06
N ILE A 74 -4.94 18.60 -12.72
CA ILE A 74 -4.53 17.36 -13.41
C ILE A 74 -3.64 17.67 -14.62
N ASP A 75 -3.96 18.73 -15.37
CA ASP A 75 -3.13 19.18 -16.50
C ASP A 75 -1.73 19.60 -16.05
N ASP A 76 -1.64 20.28 -14.92
CA ASP A 76 -0.36 20.71 -14.35
C ASP A 76 0.46 19.53 -13.86
N ILE A 77 -0.17 18.52 -13.24
CA ILE A 77 0.48 17.26 -12.86
C ILE A 77 1.00 16.53 -14.11
N ALA A 78 0.19 16.44 -15.17
CA ALA A 78 0.56 15.79 -16.43
C ALA A 78 1.87 16.35 -17.00
N LYS A 79 1.97 17.69 -17.06
CA LYS A 79 3.15 18.40 -17.55
C LYS A 79 4.35 18.22 -16.62
N ARG A 80 4.17 18.51 -15.34
CA ARG A 80 5.26 18.52 -14.34
C ARG A 80 5.86 17.14 -14.13
N CYS A 81 5.03 16.10 -14.08
CA CYS A 81 5.48 14.73 -13.83
C CYS A 81 5.70 13.92 -15.10
N ASN A 82 5.50 14.51 -16.28
CA ASN A 82 5.60 13.82 -17.57
C ASN A 82 4.76 12.51 -17.62
N VAL A 83 3.54 12.56 -17.06
CA VAL A 83 2.61 11.42 -16.98
C VAL A 83 1.52 11.55 -18.04
N ASP A 84 1.14 10.44 -18.65
CA ASP A 84 0.00 10.41 -19.57
C ASP A 84 -1.32 10.35 -18.79
N ILE A 85 -2.21 11.30 -19.03
CA ILE A 85 -3.55 11.28 -18.46
C ILE A 85 -4.48 10.54 -19.39
N ARG A 86 -5.15 9.51 -18.88
CA ARG A 86 -6.19 8.77 -19.61
C ARG A 86 -7.47 8.75 -18.78
N VAL A 87 -8.60 8.62 -19.46
CA VAL A 87 -9.91 8.48 -18.82
C VAL A 87 -10.35 7.03 -19.00
N LEU A 88 -10.89 6.42 -17.95
CA LEU A 88 -11.49 5.08 -18.07
C LEU A 88 -12.66 5.13 -19.07
N PRO A 89 -12.81 4.12 -19.94
CA PRO A 89 -13.75 4.19 -21.06
C PRO A 89 -15.23 4.19 -20.65
N HIS A 90 -15.55 3.69 -19.45
CA HIS A 90 -16.89 3.68 -18.90
C HIS A 90 -16.86 3.65 -17.37
N PRO A 91 -17.97 4.00 -16.69
CA PRO A 91 -18.09 3.89 -15.23
C PRO A 91 -17.91 2.43 -14.77
N ILE A 92 -17.39 2.25 -13.56
CA ILE A 92 -17.22 0.95 -12.90
C ILE A 92 -18.10 0.93 -11.66
N ARG A 93 -19.10 0.04 -11.63
CA ARG A 93 -20.11 0.00 -10.56
C ARG A 93 -19.83 -1.07 -9.50
N GLN A 94 -19.06 -2.10 -9.85
CA GLN A 94 -18.59 -3.13 -8.95
C GLN A 94 -17.19 -3.60 -9.34
N VAL A 95 -16.42 -4.03 -8.34
CA VAL A 95 -15.12 -4.66 -8.56
C VAL A 95 -15.31 -5.92 -9.41
N GLY A 96 -14.56 -6.03 -10.51
CA GLY A 96 -14.68 -7.16 -11.45
C GLY A 96 -15.37 -6.83 -12.78
N ASP A 97 -16.10 -5.71 -12.86
CA ASP A 97 -16.85 -5.32 -14.07
C ASP A 97 -16.00 -4.69 -15.17
N PHE A 98 -14.72 -4.55 -14.92
CA PHE A 98 -13.79 -3.95 -15.85
C PHE A 98 -12.73 -4.97 -16.23
N ASN A 99 -12.48 -5.16 -17.53
CA ASN A 99 -11.36 -5.98 -17.99
C ASN A 99 -10.09 -5.11 -18.15
N PRO A 100 -9.09 -5.19 -17.26
CA PRO A 100 -7.91 -4.32 -17.31
C PRO A 100 -7.04 -4.57 -18.55
N ARG A 101 -7.15 -5.74 -19.18
CA ARG A 101 -6.39 -6.09 -20.40
C ARG A 101 -6.92 -5.36 -21.63
N SER A 102 -8.12 -4.78 -21.56
CA SER A 102 -8.67 -3.95 -22.64
C SER A 102 -7.99 -2.58 -22.73
N LEU A 103 -7.30 -2.15 -21.66
CA LEU A 103 -6.59 -0.88 -21.66
C LEU A 103 -5.31 -0.98 -22.50
N PRO A 104 -4.99 0.06 -23.29
CA PRO A 104 -3.78 0.09 -24.10
C PRO A 104 -2.49 0.08 -23.27
N GLN A 105 -2.57 0.52 -22.01
CA GLN A 105 -1.45 0.49 -21.07
C GLN A 105 -1.95 0.44 -19.63
N GLN A 106 -1.24 -0.25 -18.75
CA GLN A 106 -1.52 -0.22 -17.32
C GLN A 106 -1.04 1.08 -16.66
N GLY A 107 -1.68 1.48 -15.57
CA GLY A 107 -1.37 2.73 -14.89
C GLY A 107 -1.92 2.83 -13.47
N LEU A 108 -1.60 3.96 -12.82
CA LEU A 108 -2.15 4.34 -11.53
C LEU A 108 -3.59 4.83 -11.70
N LEU A 109 -4.46 4.50 -10.75
CA LEU A 109 -5.80 5.05 -10.63
C LEU A 109 -5.75 6.28 -9.74
N TYR A 110 -6.39 7.35 -10.20
CA TYR A 110 -6.47 8.61 -9.49
C TYR A 110 -7.10 8.43 -8.10
N LEU A 111 -6.48 9.06 -7.10
CA LEU A 111 -7.03 9.29 -5.77
C LEU A 111 -6.84 10.77 -5.42
N PRO A 112 -7.85 11.45 -4.83
CA PRO A 112 -7.81 12.89 -4.61
C PRO A 112 -6.90 13.34 -3.46
N ASN A 113 -6.71 12.49 -2.44
CA ASN A 113 -6.02 12.87 -1.20
C ASN A 113 -4.68 12.14 -1.04
N PRO A 114 -3.77 12.65 -0.19
CA PRO A 114 -2.57 11.92 0.23
C PRO A 114 -2.93 10.59 0.90
N TYR A 115 -2.00 9.64 0.82
CA TYR A 115 -2.15 8.33 1.46
C TYR A 115 -0.78 7.77 1.84
N VAL A 116 -0.77 6.83 2.78
CA VAL A 116 0.45 6.15 3.21
C VAL A 116 0.53 4.76 2.57
N VAL A 117 1.71 4.40 2.07
CA VAL A 117 1.98 3.09 1.45
C VAL A 117 2.54 2.07 2.47
N PRO A 118 2.43 0.75 2.22
CA PRO A 118 2.94 -0.26 3.15
C PRO A 118 4.46 -0.26 3.32
N GLY A 119 5.21 0.26 2.33
CA GLY A 119 6.68 0.23 2.33
C GLY A 119 7.28 0.86 1.08
N GLY A 120 8.59 1.14 1.13
CA GLY A 120 9.28 2.03 0.18
C GLY A 120 9.33 1.63 -1.29
N PHE A 121 9.01 0.38 -1.65
CA PHE A 121 8.91 -0.07 -3.04
C PHE A 121 7.48 -0.03 -3.59
N PHE A 122 6.50 0.21 -2.73
CA PHE A 122 5.11 0.41 -3.12
C PHE A 122 4.85 1.90 -3.33
N ASN A 123 4.03 2.22 -4.33
CA ASN A 123 3.58 3.58 -4.59
C ASN A 123 2.04 3.69 -4.57
N GLU A 124 1.37 2.55 -4.39
CA GLU A 124 -0.07 2.39 -4.39
C GLU A 124 -0.64 2.40 -2.96
N MET A 125 -1.85 2.90 -2.83
CA MET A 125 -2.64 2.73 -1.61
C MET A 125 -3.22 1.32 -1.60
N TYR A 126 -2.86 0.52 -0.59
CA TYR A 126 -3.33 -0.87 -0.43
C TYR A 126 -4.54 -0.95 0.49
N GLY A 127 -5.46 -1.89 0.23
CA GLY A 127 -6.72 -2.05 0.94
C GLY A 127 -6.55 -2.29 2.45
N TRP A 128 -6.20 -3.52 2.84
CA TRP A 128 -6.18 -3.92 4.25
C TRP A 128 -4.98 -3.37 5.04
N ASP A 129 -3.81 -3.15 4.40
CA ASP A 129 -2.64 -2.53 5.04
C ASP A 129 -2.99 -1.15 5.60
N SER A 130 -3.81 -0.40 4.85
CA SER A 130 -4.27 0.93 5.27
C SER A 130 -5.04 0.92 6.57
N TYR A 131 -5.67 -0.19 6.98
CA TYR A 131 -6.37 -0.26 8.27
C TYR A 131 -5.39 -0.08 9.42
N PHE A 132 -4.32 -0.87 9.41
CA PHE A 132 -3.29 -0.81 10.44
C PHE A 132 -2.51 0.51 10.40
N ILE A 133 -2.30 1.06 9.20
CA ILE A 133 -1.69 2.37 9.04
C ILE A 133 -2.59 3.46 9.64
N ILE A 134 -3.89 3.46 9.35
CA ILE A 134 -4.87 4.42 9.91
C ILE A 134 -4.86 4.37 11.45
N LEU A 135 -4.84 3.17 12.04
CA LEU A 135 -4.72 3.03 13.50
C LEU A 135 -3.44 3.69 14.05
N GLY A 136 -2.29 3.45 13.40
CA GLY A 136 -1.02 4.07 13.77
C GLY A 136 -1.03 5.59 13.63
N LEU A 137 -1.55 6.11 12.52
CA LEU A 137 -1.68 7.54 12.28
C LEU A 137 -2.56 8.21 13.35
N VAL A 138 -3.68 7.59 13.72
CA VAL A 138 -4.56 8.11 14.79
C VAL A 138 -3.84 8.10 16.13
N ALA A 139 -3.14 7.02 16.47
CA ALA A 139 -2.36 6.92 17.71
C ALA A 139 -1.26 7.99 17.80
N ASP A 140 -0.62 8.34 16.68
CA ASP A 140 0.44 9.36 16.60
C ASP A 140 -0.10 10.79 16.33
N GLY A 141 -1.41 11.03 16.49
CA GLY A 141 -2.00 12.37 16.38
C GLY A 141 -2.11 12.91 14.94
N ARG A 142 -2.00 12.05 13.92
CA ARG A 142 -2.05 12.38 12.49
C ARG A 142 -3.43 12.11 11.88
N ALA A 143 -4.49 12.41 12.63
CA ALA A 143 -5.87 12.08 12.27
C ALA A 143 -6.32 12.69 10.92
N ALA A 144 -5.80 13.85 10.53
CA ALA A 144 -6.11 14.45 9.22
C ALA A 144 -5.68 13.55 8.05
N LEU A 145 -4.46 13.00 8.09
CA LEU A 145 -3.96 12.07 7.07
C LEU A 145 -4.72 10.74 7.10
N ALA A 146 -5.10 10.27 8.29
CA ALA A 146 -5.95 9.09 8.42
C ALA A 146 -7.33 9.31 7.75
N ARG A 147 -7.93 10.48 7.94
CA ARG A 147 -9.19 10.88 7.32
C ARG A 147 -9.08 10.98 5.80
N ASP A 148 -7.98 11.56 5.30
CA ASP A 148 -7.69 11.63 3.87
C ASP A 148 -7.65 10.23 3.21
N MET A 149 -7.06 9.25 3.90
CA MET A 149 -7.05 7.85 3.47
C MET A 149 -8.46 7.23 3.45
N VAL A 150 -9.29 7.49 4.45
CA VAL A 150 -10.70 7.04 4.45
C VAL A 150 -11.48 7.67 3.30
N ASP A 151 -11.30 8.97 3.06
CA ASP A 151 -11.94 9.70 1.95
C ASP A 151 -11.49 9.11 0.59
N ASN A 152 -10.24 8.66 0.46
CA ASN A 152 -9.77 7.93 -0.72
C ASN A 152 -10.47 6.58 -0.89
N PHE A 153 -10.75 5.82 0.17
CA PHE A 153 -11.53 4.58 0.04
C PHE A 153 -12.98 4.83 -0.37
N LEU A 154 -13.61 5.87 0.18
CA LEU A 154 -14.94 6.29 -0.25
C LEU A 154 -14.95 6.68 -1.73
N PHE A 155 -13.90 7.38 -2.19
CA PHE A 155 -13.69 7.66 -3.60
C PHE A 155 -13.58 6.38 -4.45
N GLN A 156 -12.82 5.36 -3.99
CA GLN A 156 -12.72 4.09 -4.70
C GLN A 156 -14.07 3.37 -4.79
N VAL A 157 -14.86 3.37 -3.71
CA VAL A 157 -16.22 2.81 -3.73
C VAL A 157 -17.08 3.52 -4.76
N GLN A 158 -17.03 4.85 -4.79
CA GLN A 158 -17.82 5.66 -5.71
C GLN A 158 -17.44 5.46 -7.19
N TYR A 159 -16.14 5.44 -7.51
CA TYR A 159 -15.67 5.52 -8.90
C TYR A 159 -15.09 4.22 -9.47
N TYR A 160 -14.73 3.28 -8.61
CA TYR A 160 -14.13 1.99 -8.98
C TYR A 160 -14.96 0.79 -8.47
N GLY A 161 -16.14 1.05 -7.89
CA GLY A 161 -17.10 0.02 -7.51
C GLY A 161 -16.76 -0.74 -6.22
N GLY A 162 -15.73 -0.32 -5.48
CA GLY A 162 -15.38 -0.90 -4.19
C GLY A 162 -13.95 -0.58 -3.76
N VAL A 163 -13.57 -1.05 -2.57
CA VAL A 163 -12.18 -0.99 -2.10
C VAL A 163 -11.34 -1.95 -2.94
N LEU A 164 -10.31 -1.43 -3.61
CA LEU A 164 -9.41 -2.22 -4.44
C LEU A 164 -8.29 -2.85 -3.61
N ASN A 165 -7.65 -3.87 -4.16
CA ASN A 165 -6.41 -4.41 -3.59
C ASN A 165 -5.34 -3.32 -3.50
N ALA A 166 -5.08 -2.64 -4.62
CA ALA A 166 -4.36 -1.37 -4.65
C ALA A 166 -4.86 -0.51 -5.82
N ASN A 167 -4.59 0.80 -5.83
CA ASN A 167 -5.11 1.73 -6.85
C ASN A 167 -4.34 1.68 -8.19
N ARG A 168 -4.22 0.49 -8.80
CA ARG A 168 -3.70 0.29 -10.17
C ARG A 168 -4.76 -0.37 -11.04
N THR A 169 -4.70 -0.11 -12.35
CA THR A 169 -5.66 -0.66 -13.31
C THR A 169 -5.76 -2.19 -13.28
N TYR A 170 -4.65 -2.90 -13.09
CA TYR A 170 -4.63 -4.36 -12.99
C TYR A 170 -5.26 -4.93 -11.71
N TYR A 171 -5.65 -4.07 -10.76
CA TYR A 171 -6.41 -4.44 -9.56
C TYR A 171 -7.90 -4.06 -9.62
N LEU A 172 -8.40 -3.50 -10.73
CA LEU A 172 -9.84 -3.19 -10.89
C LEU A 172 -10.78 -4.41 -10.77
N THR A 173 -10.22 -5.62 -10.81
CA THR A 173 -10.95 -6.89 -10.63
C THR A 173 -10.72 -7.55 -9.28
N ARG A 174 -9.98 -6.90 -8.37
CA ARG A 174 -9.53 -7.51 -7.11
C ARG A 174 -9.70 -6.56 -5.93
N SER A 175 -10.27 -7.09 -4.86
CA SER A 175 -10.36 -6.42 -3.55
C SER A 175 -9.41 -7.09 -2.54
N GLN A 176 -9.58 -6.75 -1.26
CA GLN A 176 -8.88 -7.27 -0.09
C GLN A 176 -9.85 -7.35 1.12
N PRO A 177 -9.46 -7.97 2.25
CA PRO A 177 -10.31 -8.03 3.44
C PRO A 177 -10.93 -6.67 3.81
N PRO A 178 -12.26 -6.59 3.97
CA PRO A 178 -12.96 -5.32 4.06
C PRO A 178 -12.93 -4.75 5.49
N PHE A 179 -12.15 -3.67 5.70
CA PHE A 179 -12.05 -2.95 6.98
C PHE A 179 -12.65 -1.54 6.95
N LEU A 180 -13.30 -1.12 5.86
CA LEU A 180 -13.74 0.27 5.67
C LEU A 180 -14.62 0.80 6.81
N GLY A 181 -15.55 0.00 7.34
CA GLY A 181 -16.37 0.40 8.48
C GLY A 181 -15.56 0.71 9.74
N GLU A 182 -14.54 -0.09 10.03
CA GLU A 182 -13.64 0.11 11.17
C GLU A 182 -12.71 1.30 10.96
N MET A 183 -12.23 1.51 9.72
CA MET A 183 -11.44 2.68 9.36
C MET A 183 -12.23 3.98 9.55
N ILE A 184 -13.51 4.00 9.13
CA ILE A 184 -14.41 5.13 9.36
C ILE A 184 -14.57 5.38 10.87
N ARG A 185 -14.83 4.32 11.66
CA ARG A 185 -14.95 4.46 13.12
C ARG A 185 -13.70 5.04 13.77
N ALA A 186 -12.51 4.74 13.24
CA ALA A 186 -11.25 5.22 13.81
C ALA A 186 -11.00 6.72 13.60
N VAL A 187 -11.70 7.38 12.67
CA VAL A 187 -11.47 8.79 12.30
C VAL A 187 -12.68 9.71 12.57
N LEU A 188 -13.74 9.17 13.18
CA LEU A 188 -14.91 9.91 13.67
C LEU A 188 -14.74 10.27 15.15
#